data_AF-A0A945YCE3-F1
#
_entry.id   AF-A0A945YCE3-F1
#
_cell.length_a   1.000
_cell.length_b   1.000
_cell.length_c   1.000
_cell.angle_alpha   90.00
_cell.angle_beta   90.00
_cell.angle_gamma   90.00
#
_symmetry.space_group_name_H-M   'P 1'
#
loop_
_entity.id
_entity.type
_entity.pdbx_description
1 polymer ?
#
loop_
_entity_poly.entity_id
_entity_poly.type
_entity_poly.pdbx_seq_one_letter_code
_entity_poly.pdbx_strand_id
1 'polypeptide(L)'
;MRFQPEMKGVTPILSALPPIESLAKRKRDNPGRVSNPTVLAEVKAGKKQVVAWAYERPDGGRGFGFTGGHFHRNWQHDDFRKTVLNAIAWTAHLEIPAGGVTSRTPTDADLELNQDYPKP
;
A
#
# COMPACT_ATOMS: atom_id res chain seq x y z
N MET A 1 -11.83 0.90 3.34
CA MET A 1 -11.20 -0.18 4.13
C MET A 1 -11.95 -0.28 5.45
N ARG A 2 -12.19 -1.48 5.99
CA ARG A 2 -12.81 -1.65 7.30
C ARG A 2 -11.73 -2.04 8.28
N PHE A 3 -11.38 -1.13 9.19
CA PHE A 3 -10.42 -1.38 10.26
C PHE A 3 -11.13 -1.89 11.51
N GLN A 4 -10.34 -2.35 12.50
CA GLN A 4 -10.86 -2.63 13.82
C GLN A 4 -11.57 -1.39 14.40
N PRO A 5 -12.63 -1.57 15.20
CA PRO A 5 -13.26 -0.46 15.92
C PRO A 5 -12.21 0.40 16.62
N GLU A 6 -12.34 1.72 16.47
CA GLU A 6 -11.42 2.70 17.06
C GLU A 6 -9.94 2.49 16.67
N MET A 7 -9.67 1.79 15.57
CA MET A 7 -8.31 1.44 15.13
C MET A 7 -7.54 0.60 16.16
N LYS A 8 -8.24 -0.17 17.01
CA LYS A 8 -7.60 -0.97 18.06
C LYS A 8 -6.54 -1.91 17.47
N GLY A 9 -5.30 -1.77 17.94
CA GLY A 9 -4.13 -2.54 17.48
C GLY A 9 -3.63 -2.15 16.08
N VAL A 10 -4.27 -1.20 15.39
CA VAL A 10 -3.87 -0.75 14.06
C VAL A 10 -3.03 0.52 14.17
N THR A 11 -1.84 0.49 13.60
CA THR A 11 -0.95 1.65 13.50
C THR A 11 -0.92 2.14 12.05
N PRO A 12 -1.46 3.34 11.76
CA PRO A 12 -1.28 3.96 10.45
C PRO A 12 0.21 4.28 10.22
N ILE A 13 0.79 3.72 9.16
CA ILE A 13 2.19 3.96 8.79
C ILE A 13 2.27 5.10 7.78
N LEU A 14 1.37 5.11 6.79
CA LEU A 14 1.29 6.16 5.78
C LEU A 14 -0.17 6.54 5.53
N SER A 15 -0.43 7.83 5.56
CA SER A 15 -1.73 8.42 5.23
C SER A 15 -1.56 9.59 4.27
N ALA A 16 -2.36 9.63 3.23
CA ALA A 16 -2.30 10.66 2.19
C ALA A 16 -3.67 11.32 1.96
N LEU A 17 -3.67 12.60 1.60
CA LEU A 17 -4.86 13.28 1.10
C LEU A 17 -4.75 13.38 -0.42
N PRO A 18 -5.44 12.54 -1.19
CA PRO A 18 -5.35 12.61 -2.65
C PRO A 18 -6.06 13.87 -3.17
N PRO A 19 -5.60 14.45 -4.29
CA PRO A 19 -6.34 15.53 -4.95
C PRO A 19 -7.76 15.07 -5.30
N ILE A 20 -8.78 15.89 -5.04
CA ILE A 20 -10.20 15.55 -5.29
C ILE A 20 -10.45 15.13 -6.73
N GLU A 21 -9.75 15.76 -7.66
CA GLU A 21 -9.86 15.48 -9.09
C GLU A 21 -9.48 14.03 -9.43
N SER A 22 -8.52 13.43 -8.71
CA SER A 22 -8.12 12.02 -8.90
C SER A 22 -9.24 11.02 -8.53
N LEU A 23 -10.20 11.47 -7.73
CA LEU A 23 -11.40 10.72 -7.34
C LEU A 23 -12.60 11.05 -8.25
N ALA A 24 -12.64 12.23 -8.86
CA ALA A 24 -13.76 12.71 -9.66
C ALA A 24 -13.62 12.44 -11.18
N LYS A 25 -12.40 12.45 -11.74
CA LYS A 25 -12.14 12.43 -13.20
C LYS A 25 -12.37 11.09 -13.90
N ARG A 26 -12.66 10.00 -13.17
CA ARG A 26 -12.81 8.65 -13.78
C ARG A 26 -14.09 8.45 -14.60
N LYS A 27 -15.07 9.37 -14.50
CA LYS A 27 -16.36 9.24 -15.20
C LYS A 27 -16.27 9.43 -16.71
N ARG A 28 -15.29 10.17 -17.24
CA ARG A 28 -15.26 10.53 -18.67
C ARG A 28 -14.94 9.32 -19.56
N ASP A 29 -14.05 8.44 -19.10
CA ASP A 29 -13.54 7.32 -19.90
C ASP A 29 -14.17 5.97 -19.51
N ASN A 30 -14.83 5.90 -18.34
CA ASN A 30 -15.56 4.71 -17.90
C ASN A 30 -16.70 5.09 -16.93
N PRO A 31 -17.93 5.31 -17.41
CA PRO A 31 -19.05 5.77 -16.58
C PRO A 31 -19.44 4.81 -15.45
N GLY A 32 -19.00 3.54 -15.49
CA GLY A 32 -19.21 2.56 -14.42
C GLY A 32 -18.22 2.64 -13.26
N ARG A 33 -17.09 3.36 -13.40
CA ARG A 33 -16.09 3.53 -12.32
C ARG A 33 -16.37 4.78 -11.48
N VAL A 34 -17.32 4.66 -10.55
CA VAL A 34 -17.62 5.71 -9.56
C VAL A 34 -16.75 5.53 -8.32
N SER A 35 -16.13 6.61 -7.83
CA SER A 35 -15.42 6.59 -6.54
C SER A 35 -16.40 6.32 -5.40
N ASN A 36 -15.94 5.60 -4.37
CA ASN A 36 -16.74 5.33 -3.19
C ASN A 36 -17.23 6.67 -2.58
N PRO A 37 -18.56 6.88 -2.43
CA PRO A 37 -19.11 8.15 -1.96
C PRO A 37 -18.62 8.55 -0.56
N THR A 38 -18.46 7.58 0.34
CA THR A 38 -17.94 7.81 1.69
C THR A 38 -16.51 8.34 1.64
N VAL A 39 -15.63 7.67 0.90
CA VAL A 39 -14.24 8.10 0.74
C VAL A 39 -14.15 9.48 0.10
N LEU A 40 -14.99 9.76 -0.92
CA LEU A 40 -15.02 11.07 -1.57
C LEU A 40 -15.43 12.17 -0.57
N ALA A 41 -16.46 11.93 0.25
CA ALA A 41 -16.89 12.89 1.26
C ALA A 41 -15.80 13.14 2.32
N GLU A 42 -15.12 12.09 2.77
CA GLU A 42 -14.01 12.20 3.73
C GLU A 42 -12.84 13.02 3.17
N VAL A 43 -12.42 12.75 1.94
CA VAL A 43 -11.32 13.50 1.31
C VAL A 43 -11.74 14.95 1.06
N LYS A 44 -12.99 15.22 0.67
CA LYS A 44 -13.53 16.60 0.59
C LYS A 44 -13.49 17.34 1.93
N ALA A 45 -13.69 16.61 3.02
CA ALA A 45 -13.56 17.11 4.39
C ALA A 45 -12.09 17.17 4.88
N GLY A 46 -11.10 16.95 4.01
CA GLY A 46 -9.68 17.02 4.36
C GLY A 46 -9.13 15.82 5.14
N LYS A 47 -9.91 14.73 5.26
CA LYS A 47 -9.47 13.53 6.00
C LYS A 47 -8.48 12.73 5.16
N LYS A 48 -7.25 12.62 5.66
CA LYS A 48 -6.21 11.74 5.08
C LYS A 48 -6.68 10.29 5.11
N GLN A 49 -6.36 9.57 4.06
CA GLN A 49 -6.69 8.17 3.86
C GLN A 49 -5.47 7.31 4.16
N VAL A 50 -5.63 6.30 5.00
CA VAL A 50 -4.56 5.34 5.32
C VAL A 50 -4.26 4.48 4.10
N VAL A 51 -3.01 4.43 3.67
CA VAL A 51 -2.54 3.65 2.50
C VAL A 51 -1.45 2.63 2.85
N ALA A 52 -0.91 2.69 4.07
CA ALA A 52 -0.10 1.65 4.68
C ALA A 52 -0.39 1.57 6.19
N TRP A 53 -0.52 0.36 6.75
CA TRP A 53 -0.80 0.16 8.17
C TRP A 53 -0.19 -1.15 8.68
N ALA A 54 0.17 -1.14 9.97
CA ALA A 54 0.49 -2.33 10.74
C ALA A 54 -0.70 -2.69 11.64
N TYR A 55 -0.86 -3.97 11.95
CA TYR A 55 -1.86 -4.46 12.88
C TYR A 55 -1.24 -5.51 13.80
N GLU A 56 -1.32 -5.27 15.10
CA GLU A 56 -0.94 -6.22 16.14
C GLU A 56 -2.20 -6.79 16.78
N ARG A 57 -2.32 -8.13 16.73
CA ARG A 57 -3.44 -8.86 17.30
C ARG A 57 -3.20 -9.10 18.80
N PRO A 58 -4.27 -9.23 19.60
CA PRO A 58 -4.14 -9.52 21.03
C PRO A 58 -3.40 -10.83 21.36
N ASP A 59 -3.40 -11.80 20.43
CA ASP A 59 -2.69 -13.08 20.55
C ASP A 59 -1.22 -13.01 20.09
N GLY A 60 -0.72 -11.80 19.80
CA GLY A 60 0.65 -11.56 19.36
C GLY A 60 0.84 -11.61 17.85
N GLY A 61 -0.14 -12.06 17.06
CA GLY A 61 -0.01 -12.10 15.60
C GLY A 61 0.15 -10.70 14.98
N ARG A 62 0.98 -10.59 13.93
CA ARG A 62 1.27 -9.33 13.24
C ARG A 62 0.80 -9.36 11.79
N GLY A 63 0.26 -8.24 11.31
CA GLY A 63 -0.16 -8.07 9.93
C GLY A 63 0.22 -6.69 9.39
N PHE A 64 0.49 -6.63 8.10
CA PHE A 64 0.76 -5.37 7.41
C PHE A 64 -0.10 -5.27 6.16
N GLY A 65 -0.62 -4.08 5.88
CA GLY A 65 -1.40 -3.79 4.68
C GLY A 65 -0.90 -2.54 3.97
N PHE A 66 -0.96 -2.56 2.65
CA PHE A 66 -0.44 -1.49 1.80
C PHE A 66 -1.15 -1.47 0.44
N THR A 67 -1.42 -0.28 -0.12
CA THR A 67 -2.20 -0.13 -1.37
C THR A 67 -1.37 0.18 -2.62
N GLY A 68 -0.03 0.21 -2.56
CA GLY A 68 0.81 0.68 -3.67
C GLY A 68 1.23 -0.37 -4.70
N GLY A 69 0.77 -1.62 -4.59
CA GLY A 69 1.20 -2.76 -5.42
C GLY A 69 0.70 -2.78 -6.87
N HIS A 70 0.14 -1.68 -7.40
CA HIS A 70 -0.48 -1.69 -8.73
C HIS A 70 0.52 -1.74 -9.88
N PHE A 71 1.58 -0.93 -9.83
CA PHE A 71 2.57 -0.86 -10.89
C PHE A 71 3.78 -1.75 -10.54
N HIS A 72 3.99 -2.82 -11.32
CA HIS A 72 5.08 -3.77 -11.08
C HIS A 72 6.47 -3.09 -11.07
N ARG A 73 6.67 -2.07 -11.91
CA ARG A 73 7.91 -1.27 -11.94
C ARG A 73 8.28 -0.63 -10.60
N ASN A 74 7.33 -0.45 -9.68
CA ASN A 74 7.63 0.12 -8.36
C ASN A 74 8.61 -0.75 -7.57
N TRP A 75 8.71 -2.05 -7.89
CA TRP A 75 9.71 -2.92 -7.30
C TRP A 75 11.14 -2.55 -7.66
N GLN A 76 11.40 -1.68 -8.64
CA GLN A 76 12.74 -1.09 -8.84
C GLN A 76 13.06 0.03 -7.85
N HIS A 77 12.08 0.59 -7.15
CA HIS A 77 12.33 1.63 -6.15
C HIS A 77 12.75 1.01 -4.82
N ASP A 78 13.95 1.33 -4.36
CA ASP A 78 14.57 0.68 -3.19
C ASP A 78 13.74 0.87 -1.91
N ASP A 79 13.24 2.07 -1.64
CA ASP A 79 12.43 2.31 -0.45
C ASP A 79 11.04 1.65 -0.49
N PHE A 80 10.48 1.48 -1.69
CA PHE A 80 9.24 0.73 -1.88
C PHE A 80 9.46 -0.75 -1.51
N ARG A 81 10.54 -1.35 -2.02
CA ARG A 81 10.94 -2.71 -1.66
C ARG A 81 11.25 -2.84 -0.17
N LYS A 82 12.06 -1.94 0.38
CA LYS A 82 12.49 -1.95 1.78
C LYS A 82 11.29 -1.90 2.73
N THR A 83 10.28 -1.10 2.40
CA THR A 83 9.02 -1.05 3.17
C THR A 83 8.37 -2.43 3.25
N VAL A 84 8.23 -3.12 2.11
CA VAL A 84 7.60 -4.44 2.04
C VAL A 84 8.47 -5.51 2.71
N LEU A 85 9.78 -5.48 2.51
CA LEU A 85 10.72 -6.44 3.13
C LEU A 85 10.75 -6.30 4.65
N ASN A 86 10.79 -5.06 5.17
CA ASN A 86 10.67 -4.79 6.60
C ASN A 86 9.33 -5.30 7.14
N ALA A 87 8.23 -5.09 6.41
CA ALA A 87 6.93 -5.60 6.81
C ALA A 87 6.90 -7.13 6.87
N ILE A 88 7.44 -7.83 5.86
CA ILE A 88 7.53 -9.30 5.84
C ILE A 88 8.30 -9.80 7.07
N ALA A 89 9.51 -9.29 7.29
CA ALA A 89 10.34 -9.67 8.43
C ALA A 89 9.64 -9.37 9.78
N TRP A 90 9.02 -8.19 9.90
CA TRP A 90 8.32 -7.78 11.13
C TRP A 90 7.11 -8.66 11.41
N THR A 91 6.33 -9.02 10.38
CA THR A 91 5.20 -9.95 10.52
C THR A 91 5.63 -11.37 10.89
N ALA A 92 6.84 -11.77 10.48
CA ALA A 92 7.47 -13.03 10.86
C ALA A 92 8.18 -12.97 12.24
N HIS A 93 7.98 -11.90 13.02
CA HIS A 93 8.59 -11.68 14.33
C HIS A 93 10.12 -11.58 14.33
N LEU A 94 10.72 -11.26 13.19
CA LEU A 94 12.16 -11.01 13.08
C LEU A 94 12.49 -9.58 13.52
N GLU A 95 13.71 -9.39 14.01
CA GLU A 95 14.27 -8.06 14.24
C GLU A 95 14.57 -7.36 12.92
N ILE A 96 14.27 -6.06 12.86
CA ILE A 96 14.54 -5.24 11.68
C ILE A 96 15.86 -4.53 11.88
N PRO A 97 16.83 -4.65 10.94
CA PRO A 97 18.06 -3.89 11.01
C PRO A 97 17.79 -2.38 11.08
N ALA A 98 18.66 -1.62 11.74
CA ALA A 98 18.50 -0.16 11.85
C ALA A 98 18.41 0.56 10.49
N GLY A 99 19.12 0.04 9.48
CA GLY A 99 19.04 0.52 8.08
C GLY A 99 17.91 -0.08 7.24
N GLY A 100 17.08 -0.94 7.82
CA GLY A 100 16.11 -1.78 7.13
C GLY A 100 16.74 -3.00 6.45
N VAL A 101 15.87 -3.89 5.96
CA VAL A 101 16.27 -5.07 5.19
C VAL A 101 16.86 -4.63 3.85
N THR A 102 18.09 -5.06 3.58
CA THR A 102 18.79 -4.78 2.32
C THR A 102 18.33 -5.71 1.20
N SER A 103 18.22 -5.19 -0.03
CA SER A 103 17.98 -6.00 -1.24
C SER A 103 18.67 -5.39 -2.44
N ARG A 104 19.07 -6.24 -3.40
CA ARG A 104 19.52 -5.80 -4.73
C ARG A 104 18.34 -5.15 -5.47
N THR A 105 18.61 -4.07 -6.20
CA THR A 105 17.65 -3.49 -7.14
C THR A 105 17.42 -4.43 -8.33
N PRO A 106 16.18 -4.88 -8.59
CA PRO A 106 15.86 -5.69 -9.76
C PRO A 106 16.18 -4.93 -11.06
N THR A 107 16.68 -5.65 -12.05
CA THR A 107 16.79 -5.17 -13.42
C THR A 107 15.43 -5.23 -14.13
N ASP A 108 15.31 -4.59 -15.29
CA ASP A 108 14.11 -4.77 -16.12
C ASP A 108 13.91 -6.23 -16.50
N ALA A 109 14.98 -6.94 -16.84
CA ALA A 109 14.94 -8.37 -17.13
C ALA A 109 14.41 -9.19 -15.95
N ASP A 110 14.83 -8.89 -14.70
CA ASP A 110 14.29 -9.53 -13.49
C ASP A 110 12.78 -9.30 -13.36
N LEU A 111 12.29 -8.09 -13.63
CA LEU A 111 10.87 -7.76 -13.53
C LEU A 111 10.01 -8.40 -14.63
N GLU A 112 10.62 -8.79 -15.74
CA GLU A 112 9.95 -9.41 -16.89
C GLU A 112 9.87 -10.93 -16.78
N LEU A 113 10.60 -11.54 -15.85
CA LEU A 113 10.51 -12.97 -15.58
C LEU A 113 9.10 -13.32 -15.08
N ASN A 114 8.56 -14.43 -15.61
CA ASN A 114 7.29 -15.03 -15.17
C ASN A 114 6.06 -14.09 -15.26
N GLN A 115 6.04 -13.15 -16.20
CA GLN A 115 4.83 -12.35 -16.46
C GLN A 115 3.74 -13.22 -17.11
N ASP A 116 2.50 -13.07 -16.63
CA ASP A 116 1.34 -13.83 -17.13
C ASP A 116 0.98 -13.50 -18.59
N TYR A 117 1.36 -12.32 -19.06
CA TYR A 117 1.01 -11.80 -20.38
C TYR A 117 2.26 -11.32 -21.14
N PRO A 118 2.27 -11.44 -22.48
CA PRO A 118 3.33 -10.85 -23.30
C PRO A 118 3.32 -9.33 -23.17
N LYS A 119 4.46 -8.70 -23.47
CA LYS A 119 4.56 -7.24 -23.51
C LYS A 119 3.60 -6.69 -24.58
N PRO A 120 2.84 -5.62 -24.28
CA PRO A 120 2.04 -4.90 -25.26
C PRO A 120 2.85 -4.40 -26.46
#